data_AF-A0A950LDS5-F1
#
_entry.id   AF-A0A950LDS5-F1
#
_cell.length_a   1.000
_cell.length_b   1.000
_cell.length_c   1.000
_cell.angle_alpha   90.00
_cell.angle_beta   90.00
_cell.angle_gamma   90.00
#
_symmetry.space_group_name_H-M   'P 1'
#
loop_
_entity.id
_entity.type
_entity.pdbx_description
1 polymer ?
#
loop_
_entity_poly.entity_id
_entity_poly.type
_entity_poly.pdbx_seq_one_letter_code
_entity_poly.pdbx_strand_id
1 'polypeptide(L)'
;LKLFQDRIHTIPQAADDLKQIARKHLAWLDGQMQGKQYLCGERFSFADVFLFPFLDFFPTVKQPLDPALNNIAAWIDRMKPRPSAAA
;
A
#
# COMPACT_ATOMS: atom_id res chain seq x y z
N LEU A 1 18.56 -9.05 2.89
CA LEU A 1 18.69 -10.50 3.15
C LEU A 1 19.26 -10.79 4.53
N LYS A 2 20.40 -10.18 4.90
CA LYS A 2 21.07 -10.38 6.20
C LYS A 2 20.14 -10.35 7.43
N LEU A 3 19.09 -9.53 7.41
CA LEU A 3 18.13 -9.43 8.52
C LEU A 3 17.29 -10.70 8.78
N PHE A 4 17.05 -11.54 7.76
CA PHE A 4 16.08 -12.65 7.82
C PHE A 4 16.65 -14.03 7.46
N GLN A 5 17.72 -14.09 6.66
CA GLN A 5 18.25 -15.33 6.09
C GLN A 5 18.61 -16.41 7.13
N ASP A 6 19.03 -16.03 8.33
CA ASP A 6 19.44 -16.96 9.39
C ASP A 6 18.27 -17.34 10.32
N ARG A 7 17.10 -16.72 10.15
CA ARG A 7 15.91 -16.90 11.02
C ARG A 7 14.76 -17.61 10.34
N ILE A 8 14.64 -17.46 9.02
CA ILE A 8 13.56 -18.01 8.20
C ILE A 8 14.04 -18.34 6.79
N HIS A 9 13.33 -19.23 6.09
CA HIS A 9 13.55 -19.46 4.67
C HIS A 9 13.27 -18.18 3.87
N THR A 10 14.21 -17.79 3.01
CA THR A 10 14.08 -16.61 2.16
C THR A 10 14.10 -17.00 0.69
N ILE A 11 13.30 -16.29 -0.13
CA ILE A 11 13.18 -16.50 -1.57
C ILE A 11 13.48 -15.17 -2.27
N PRO A 12 14.76 -14.74 -2.34
CA PRO A 12 15.12 -13.41 -2.86
C PRO A 12 14.63 -13.17 -4.29
N GLN A 13 14.69 -14.20 -5.13
CA GLN A 13 14.28 -14.15 -6.54
C GLN A 13 12.79 -13.83 -6.73
N ALA A 14 11.94 -14.06 -5.73
CA ALA A 14 10.51 -13.75 -5.82
C ALA A 14 10.20 -12.26 -5.57
N ALA A 15 11.17 -11.46 -5.11
CA ALA A 15 10.92 -10.09 -4.69
C ALA A 15 10.35 -9.22 -5.82
N ASP A 16 10.93 -9.28 -7.02
CA ASP A 16 10.50 -8.43 -8.14
C ASP A 16 9.12 -8.83 -8.67
N ASP A 17 8.83 -10.14 -8.72
CA ASP A 17 7.52 -10.66 -9.12
C ASP A 17 6.43 -10.26 -8.12
N LEU A 18 6.69 -10.35 -6.82
CA LEU A 18 5.76 -9.91 -5.78
C LEU A 18 5.50 -8.40 -5.85
N LYS A 19 6.54 -7.60 -6.12
CA LYS A 19 6.39 -6.15 -6.38
C LYS A 19 5.54 -5.88 -7.63
N GLN A 20 5.66 -6.70 -8.67
CA GLN A 20 4.83 -6.58 -9.87
C GLN A 20 3.36 -6.91 -9.59
N ILE A 21 3.09 -7.97 -8.82
CA ILE A 21 1.74 -8.33 -8.38
C ILE A 21 1.10 -7.18 -7.58
N ALA A 22 1.84 -6.62 -6.61
CA ALA A 22 1.36 -5.49 -5.82
C ALA A 22 1.02 -4.28 -6.71
N ARG A 23 1.89 -3.89 -7.65
CA ARG A 23 1.61 -2.80 -8.61
C ARG A 23 0.35 -3.05 -9.43
N LYS A 24 0.19 -4.27 -9.97
CA LYS A 24 -1.00 -4.66 -10.75
C LYS A 24 -2.28 -4.55 -9.92
N HIS A 25 -2.27 -5.04 -8.69
CA HIS A 25 -3.45 -4.98 -7.81
C HIS A 25 -3.76 -3.56 -7.32
N LEU A 26 -2.74 -2.72 -7.10
CA LEU A 26 -2.96 -1.30 -6.79
C LEU A 26 -3.59 -0.57 -7.98
N ALA A 27 -3.15 -0.84 -9.22
CA ALA A 27 -3.79 -0.26 -10.40
C ALA A 27 -5.26 -0.68 -10.55
N TRP A 28 -5.57 -1.96 -10.31
CA TRP A 28 -6.96 -2.43 -10.27
C TRP A 28 -7.77 -1.75 -9.15
N LEU A 29 -7.22 -1.69 -7.95
CA LEU A 29 -7.87 -1.09 -6.79
C LEU A 29 -8.13 0.40 -6.98
N ASP A 30 -7.20 1.13 -7.59
CA ASP A 30 -7.38 2.56 -7.89
C ASP A 30 -8.65 2.81 -8.71
N GLY A 31 -8.87 2.02 -9.76
CA GLY A 31 -10.12 2.07 -10.53
C GLY A 31 -11.35 1.72 -9.69
N GLN A 32 -11.25 0.76 -8.77
CA GLN A 32 -12.33 0.41 -7.85
C GLN A 32 -12.63 1.50 -6.81
N MET A 33 -11.70 2.42 -6.57
CA MET A 33 -11.84 3.52 -5.61
C MET A 33 -12.46 4.77 -6.21
N GLN A 34 -12.76 4.79 -7.51
CA GLN A 34 -13.43 5.91 -8.14
C GLN A 34 -14.74 6.25 -7.42
N GLY A 35 -14.89 7.53 -7.03
CA GLY A 35 -16.07 8.03 -6.32
C GLY A 35 -16.20 7.57 -4.88
N LYS A 36 -15.20 6.88 -4.30
CA LYS A 36 -15.21 6.42 -2.91
C LYS A 36 -14.30 7.26 -2.03
N GLN A 37 -14.74 7.52 -0.81
CA GLN A 37 -13.95 8.25 0.18
C GLN A 37 -12.88 7.35 0.84
N TYR A 38 -13.22 6.09 1.07
CA TYR A 38 -12.44 5.02 1.69
C TYR A 38 -12.54 3.74 0.86
N LEU A 39 -11.77 2.71 1.20
CA LEU A 39 -11.76 1.44 0.47
C LEU A 39 -13.16 0.79 0.39
N CYS A 40 -13.95 0.93 1.46
CA CYS A 40 -15.31 0.41 1.55
C CYS A 40 -16.40 1.46 1.29
N GLY A 41 -16.12 2.48 0.46
CA GLY A 41 -17.08 3.54 0.13
C GLY A 41 -16.97 4.75 1.05
N GLU A 42 -18.04 5.11 1.75
CA GLU A 42 -18.04 6.27 2.66
C GLU A 42 -17.55 5.93 4.08
N ARG A 43 -17.51 4.64 4.43
CA ARG A 43 -17.16 4.18 5.77
C ARG A 43 -15.66 3.93 5.89
N PHE A 44 -15.02 4.64 6.82
CA PHE A 44 -13.68 4.28 7.30
C PHE A 44 -13.71 2.92 7.99
N SER A 45 -12.81 2.02 7.61
CA SER A 45 -12.87 0.63 8.02
C SER A 45 -11.50 0.04 8.34
N PHE A 46 -11.50 -1.20 8.83
CA PHE A 46 -10.26 -1.97 9.01
C PHE A 46 -9.46 -2.10 7.71
N ALA A 47 -10.10 -2.13 6.53
CA ALA A 47 -9.39 -2.19 5.26
C ALA A 47 -8.45 -0.98 5.09
N ASP A 48 -8.88 0.21 5.52
CA ASP A 48 -8.10 1.43 5.41
C ASP A 48 -6.93 1.45 6.39
N VAL A 49 -7.19 1.03 7.63
CA VAL A 49 -6.17 0.86 8.67
C VAL A 49 -5.13 -0.17 8.26
N PHE A 50 -5.56 -1.26 7.61
CA PHE A 50 -4.68 -2.32 7.18
C PHE A 50 -3.79 -1.90 6.01
N LEU A 51 -4.36 -1.27 4.96
CA LEU A 51 -3.61 -0.97 3.74
C LEU A 51 -2.66 0.22 3.89
N PHE A 52 -3.07 1.26 4.61
CA PHE A 52 -2.33 2.53 4.68
C PHE A 52 -0.86 2.39 5.10
N PRO A 53 -0.51 1.70 6.21
CA PRO A 53 0.88 1.63 6.64
C PRO A 53 1.77 0.92 5.63
N PHE A 54 1.24 -0.03 4.84
CA PHE A 54 2.02 -0.64 3.76
C PHE A 54 2.37 0.40 2.69
N LEU A 55 1.41 1.20 2.23
CA LEU A 55 1.66 2.17 1.15
C LEU A 55 2.54 3.34 1.58
N ASP A 56 2.46 3.79 2.85
CA ASP A 56 3.39 4.79 3.39
C ASP A 56 4.81 4.20 3.60
N PHE A 57 4.93 2.91 3.89
CA PHE A 57 6.21 2.21 4.06
C PHE A 57 6.90 1.82 2.73
N PHE A 58 6.14 1.50 1.68
CA PHE A 58 6.67 0.95 0.43
C PHE A 58 7.82 1.75 -0.23
N PRO A 59 7.85 3.10 -0.21
CA PRO A 59 8.99 3.86 -0.70
C PRO A 59 10.34 3.45 -0.07
N THR A 60 10.33 3.08 1.21
CA THR A 60 11.54 2.67 1.95
C THR A 60 12.15 1.35 1.43
N VAL A 61 11.34 0.52 0.76
CA VAL A 61 11.75 -0.77 0.16
C VAL A 61 11.85 -0.71 -1.37
N LYS A 62 12.06 0.49 -1.92
CA LYS A 62 12.20 0.75 -3.36
C LYS A 62 10.97 0.27 -4.15
N GLN A 63 9.79 0.62 -3.66
CA GLN A 63 8.51 0.36 -4.33
C GLN A 63 7.58 1.57 -4.17
N PRO A 64 7.96 2.76 -4.65
CA PRO A 64 7.10 3.94 -4.51
C PRO A 64 5.74 3.73 -5.18
N LEU A 65 4.71 4.44 -4.69
CA LEU A 65 3.42 4.50 -5.34
C LEU A 65 3.58 5.07 -6.75
N ASP A 66 2.88 4.49 -7.72
CA ASP A 66 2.80 5.03 -9.06
C ASP A 66 1.95 6.32 -9.04
N PRO A 67 2.48 7.47 -9.48
CA PRO A 67 1.75 8.75 -9.46
C PRO A 67 0.50 8.76 -10.35
N ALA A 68 0.34 7.80 -11.26
CA ALA A 68 -0.88 7.66 -12.07
C ALA A 68 -2.09 7.14 -11.27
N LEU A 69 -1.87 6.59 -10.06
CA LEU A 69 -2.91 6.04 -9.19
C LEU A 69 -3.59 7.15 -8.37
N ASN A 70 -4.35 8.00 -9.07
CA ASN A 70 -4.92 9.24 -8.53
C ASN A 70 -5.89 9.01 -7.35
N ASN A 71 -6.69 7.95 -7.38
CA ASN A 71 -7.68 7.68 -6.33
C ASN A 71 -6.99 7.20 -5.05
N ILE A 72 -5.98 6.33 -5.20
CA ILE A 72 -5.14 5.87 -4.08
C ILE A 72 -4.32 7.02 -3.52
N ALA A 73 -3.71 7.85 -4.37
CA ALA A 73 -2.96 9.03 -3.94
C ALA A 73 -3.84 9.97 -3.09
N ALA A 74 -5.03 10.32 -3.60
CA ALA A 74 -5.98 11.15 -2.87
C ALA A 74 -6.44 10.51 -1.55
N TRP A 75 -6.56 9.18 -1.51
CA TRP A 75 -6.87 8.46 -0.28
C TRP A 75 -5.70 8.49 0.72
N ILE A 76 -4.44 8.32 0.28
CA ILE A 76 -3.26 8.47 1.14
C ILE A 76 -3.20 9.87 1.75
N ASP A 77 -3.48 10.91 0.97
CA ASP A 77 -3.50 12.30 1.45
C ASP A 77 -4.56 12.53 2.53
N ARG A 78 -5.68 11.78 2.51
CA ARG A 78 -6.68 11.78 3.58
C ARG A 78 -6.26 10.97 4.79
N MET A 79 -5.49 9.89 4.59
CA MET A 79 -5.09 8.97 5.65
C MET A 79 -3.92 9.50 6.48
N LYS A 80 -2.91 10.07 5.82
CA LYS A 80 -1.65 10.52 6.43
C LYS A 80 -1.79 11.55 7.57
N PRO A 81 -2.67 12.58 7.49
CA PRO A 81 -2.78 13.58 8.55
C PRO A 81 -3.63 13.11 9.75
N ARG A 82 -4.17 11.88 9.75
CA ARG A 82 -5.00 11.40 10.86
C ARG A 82 -4.14 11.27 12.13
N PRO A 83 -4.62 11.69 13.32
CA PRO A 83 -3.85 11.55 14.56
C PRO A 83 -3.36 10.12 14.84
N SER A 84 -4.18 9.12 14.50
CA SER A 84 -3.85 7.70 14.63
C SER A 84 -2.72 7.22 13.71
N ALA A 85 -2.40 7.96 12.65
CA ALA A 85 -1.33 7.62 11.70
C ALA A 85 0.04 8.14 12.17
N ALA A 86 0.08 9.11 13.08
CA ALA A 86 1.30 9.70 13.61
C ALA A 86 1.66 9.24 15.04
N ALA A 87 0.80 8.40 15.64
CA ALA A 87 0.90 7.95 17.02
C ALA A 87 1.86 6.76 17.21
#